data_AF-A0A378Y1D9-F1
#
_entry.id   AF-A0A378Y1D9-F1
#
_cell.length_a   1.000
_cell.length_b   1.000
_cell.length_c   1.000
_cell.angle_alpha   90.00
_cell.angle_beta   90.00
_cell.angle_gamma   90.00
#
_symmetry.space_group_name_H-M   'P 1'
#
loop_
_entity.id
_entity.type
_entity.pdbx_description
1 polymer ?
#
loop_
_entity_poly.entity_id
_entity_poly.type
_entity_poly.pdbx_seq_one_letter_code
_entity_poly.pdbx_strand_id
1 'polypeptide(L)'
;MSTTTTKLGLKKPNFATDDIENTLNELADNFQKLDDDSDDYVDSLPLSGAYPIAKRFYKKTPKSGDYIGWVNTRTGTSAPTWQKLKQYTNGDLIVPTVDNGHIYKCIQTGYSGLAEPVFPVSVEIEFGDVRGSNTWQATTQYKKDDIVLPVIDNGRFYVCLQAGESGDVEPTWGLADGQTIYDKNASWVSYKRLKWKEAGVASNFRPYGKIE
;
A
#
# COMPACT_ATOMS: atom_id res chain seq x y z
N MET A 1 47.84 -18.04 -3.72
CA MET A 1 46.86 -17.21 -3.00
C MET A 1 45.99 -16.53 -4.05
N SER A 2 44.71 -16.88 -4.11
CA SER A 2 43.75 -16.26 -5.03
C SER A 2 43.69 -14.75 -4.79
N THR A 3 43.76 -13.97 -5.86
CA THR A 3 43.66 -12.50 -5.79
C THR A 3 42.24 -12.10 -6.15
N THR A 4 41.72 -11.00 -5.58
CA THR A 4 40.34 -10.57 -5.83
C THR A 4 40.27 -9.34 -6.73
N THR A 5 39.10 -9.09 -7.32
CA THR A 5 38.77 -7.80 -7.98
C THR A 5 38.45 -6.72 -6.94
N THR A 6 38.56 -5.45 -7.33
CA THR A 6 38.45 -4.31 -6.40
C THR A 6 37.02 -3.93 -6.06
N LYS A 7 36.09 -3.98 -7.03
CA LYS A 7 34.69 -3.56 -6.81
C LYS A 7 33.88 -4.60 -6.05
N LEU A 8 33.82 -5.82 -6.57
CA LEU A 8 32.93 -6.88 -6.06
C LEU A 8 33.67 -8.00 -5.33
N GLY A 9 35.00 -7.90 -5.18
CA GLY A 9 35.78 -8.92 -4.50
C GLY A 9 35.69 -10.29 -5.19
N LEU A 10 35.48 -10.32 -6.50
CA LEU A 10 35.39 -11.56 -7.28
C LEU A 10 36.74 -12.28 -7.24
N LYS A 11 36.72 -13.58 -7.00
CA LYS A 11 37.91 -14.43 -6.95
C LYS A 11 38.49 -14.54 -8.37
N LYS A 12 39.80 -14.33 -8.53
CA LYS A 12 40.50 -14.46 -9.82
C LYS A 12 41.20 -15.82 -9.86
N PRO A 13 40.70 -16.77 -10.67
CA PRO A 13 41.34 -18.07 -10.79
C PRO A 13 42.79 -17.97 -11.25
N ASN A 14 43.64 -18.83 -10.72
CA ASN A 14 45.03 -19.00 -11.13
C ASN A 14 45.31 -20.45 -11.49
N PHE A 15 45.43 -20.70 -12.80
CA PHE A 15 45.70 -22.02 -13.35
C PHE A 15 46.96 -22.71 -12.79
N ALA A 16 47.96 -21.93 -12.35
CA ALA A 16 49.21 -22.50 -11.85
C ALA A 16 49.11 -23.00 -10.40
N THR A 17 48.11 -22.55 -9.63
CA THR A 17 48.05 -22.82 -8.18
C THR A 17 46.73 -23.39 -7.70
N ASP A 18 45.67 -23.30 -8.49
CA ASP A 18 44.32 -23.59 -8.03
C ASP A 18 43.84 -24.95 -8.57
N ASP A 19 43.15 -25.71 -7.70
CA ASP A 19 42.49 -26.96 -8.09
C ASP A 19 41.21 -26.68 -8.90
N ILE A 20 40.84 -27.61 -9.79
CA ILE A 20 39.69 -27.48 -10.69
C ILE A 20 38.37 -27.40 -9.91
N GLU A 21 38.17 -28.25 -8.90
CA GLU A 21 36.92 -28.27 -8.13
C GLU A 21 36.75 -26.96 -7.38
N ASN A 22 37.81 -26.50 -6.71
CA ASN A 22 37.78 -25.22 -6.01
C ASN A 22 37.53 -24.08 -7.00
N THR A 23 38.20 -24.07 -8.15
CA THR A 23 37.99 -23.06 -9.19
C THR A 23 36.54 -22.99 -9.66
N LEU A 24 35.87 -24.13 -9.87
CA LEU A 24 34.46 -24.16 -10.29
C LEU A 24 33.53 -23.58 -9.22
N ASN A 25 33.73 -23.94 -7.95
CA ASN A 25 32.95 -23.39 -6.84
C ASN A 25 33.18 -21.88 -6.68
N GLU A 26 34.43 -21.43 -6.81
CA GLU A 26 34.78 -20.00 -6.77
C GLU A 26 34.14 -19.19 -7.90
N LEU A 27 34.05 -19.77 -9.09
CA LEU A 27 33.36 -19.15 -10.22
C LEU A 27 31.85 -19.12 -10.02
N ALA A 28 31.24 -20.18 -9.47
CA ALA A 28 29.82 -20.18 -9.12
C ALA A 28 29.49 -19.06 -8.11
N ASP A 29 30.29 -18.90 -7.06
CA ASP A 29 30.16 -17.79 -6.11
C ASP A 29 30.24 -16.41 -6.80
N ASN A 30 31.19 -16.27 -7.74
CA ASN A 30 31.34 -15.03 -8.50
C ASN A 30 30.12 -14.74 -9.37
N PHE A 31 29.54 -15.75 -10.02
CA PHE A 31 28.33 -15.57 -10.83
C PHE A 31 27.14 -15.12 -9.98
N GLN A 32 26.96 -15.70 -8.78
CA GLN A 32 25.91 -15.23 -7.88
C GLN A 32 26.13 -13.78 -7.44
N LYS A 33 27.38 -13.40 -7.09
CA LYS A 33 27.70 -12.01 -6.74
C LYS A 33 27.45 -11.01 -7.88
N LEU A 34 27.72 -11.42 -9.12
CA LEU A 34 27.47 -10.59 -10.30
C LEU A 34 25.98 -10.42 -10.57
N ASP A 35 25.20 -11.49 -10.40
CA ASP A 35 23.74 -11.44 -10.50
C ASP A 35 23.15 -10.53 -9.42
N ASP A 36 23.61 -10.67 -8.16
CA ASP A 36 23.17 -9.86 -7.02
C ASP A 36 23.55 -8.37 -7.13
N ASP A 37 24.68 -8.02 -7.78
CA ASP A 37 25.09 -6.62 -8.05
C ASP A 37 24.44 -6.04 -9.32
N SER A 38 23.78 -6.87 -10.13
CA SER A 38 23.17 -6.43 -11.38
C SER A 38 21.99 -5.48 -11.12
N ASP A 39 21.78 -4.54 -12.03
CA ASP A 39 20.68 -3.58 -11.92
C ASP A 39 19.33 -4.27 -12.15
N ASP A 40 18.35 -4.01 -11.30
CA ASP A 40 16.99 -4.52 -11.47
C ASP A 40 16.20 -3.67 -12.47
N TYR A 41 15.60 -4.33 -13.46
CA TYR A 41 14.74 -3.68 -14.45
C TYR A 41 13.27 -4.06 -14.28
N VAL A 42 12.42 -3.06 -14.11
CA VAL A 42 10.98 -3.22 -13.85
C VAL A 42 10.15 -2.36 -14.80
N ASP A 43 8.91 -2.78 -15.06
CA ASP A 43 7.95 -2.02 -15.88
C ASP A 43 7.22 -0.95 -15.04
N SER A 44 7.08 -1.19 -13.74
CA SER A 44 6.48 -0.27 -12.78
C SER A 44 7.12 -0.48 -11.41
N LEU A 45 6.97 0.52 -10.53
CA LEU A 45 7.48 0.42 -9.17
C LEU A 45 6.82 -0.75 -8.42
N PRO A 46 7.58 -1.67 -7.81
CA PRO A 46 7.02 -2.73 -6.99
C PRO A 46 6.20 -2.16 -5.82
N LEU A 47 4.99 -2.68 -5.65
CA LEU A 47 4.04 -2.28 -4.60
C LEU A 47 3.96 -3.31 -3.48
N SER A 48 5.00 -4.12 -3.31
CA SER A 48 5.13 -5.13 -2.25
C SER A 48 6.61 -5.43 -2.01
N GLY A 49 6.94 -6.00 -0.85
CA GLY A 49 8.30 -6.38 -0.49
C GLY A 49 9.03 -5.34 0.35
N ALA A 50 10.07 -5.79 1.06
CA ALA A 50 10.93 -4.95 1.88
C ALA A 50 12.18 -4.55 1.10
N TYR A 51 12.52 -3.26 1.13
CA TYR A 51 13.63 -2.72 0.37
C TYR A 51 14.55 -1.89 1.28
N PRO A 52 15.88 -2.08 1.18
CA PRO A 52 16.83 -1.22 1.86
C PRO A 52 16.86 0.17 1.22
N ILE A 53 17.34 1.15 1.99
CA ILE A 53 17.74 2.44 1.44
C ILE A 53 18.76 2.25 0.31
N ALA A 54 18.72 3.15 -0.67
CA ALA A 54 19.53 3.12 -1.89
C ALA A 54 19.26 1.95 -2.86
N LYS A 55 18.27 1.07 -2.58
CA LYS A 55 17.78 0.12 -3.60
C LYS A 55 17.30 0.91 -4.82
N ARG A 56 17.72 0.49 -6.01
CA ARG A 56 17.35 1.11 -7.29
C ARG A 56 16.55 0.13 -8.13
N PHE A 57 15.62 0.68 -8.89
CA PHE A 57 14.91 0.01 -9.96
C PHE A 57 15.00 0.87 -11.22
N TYR A 58 15.41 0.27 -12.32
CA TYR A 58 15.46 0.92 -13.63
C TYR A 58 14.21 0.57 -14.42
N LYS A 59 13.72 1.50 -15.23
CA LYS A 59 12.65 1.20 -16.18
C LYS A 59 13.20 0.34 -17.32
N LYS A 60 12.45 -0.68 -17.73
CA LYS A 60 12.78 -1.46 -18.94
C LYS A 60 12.74 -0.63 -20.23
N THR A 61 11.90 0.41 -20.27
CA THR A 61 11.68 1.24 -21.46
C THR A 61 11.75 2.75 -21.12
N PRO A 62 12.94 3.29 -20.81
CA PRO A 62 13.11 4.71 -20.54
C PRO A 62 12.84 5.56 -21.78
N LYS A 63 12.27 6.75 -21.60
CA LYS A 63 11.90 7.69 -22.68
C LYS A 63 12.34 9.12 -22.31
N SER A 64 12.64 9.94 -23.32
CA SER A 64 12.82 11.40 -23.13
C SER A 64 11.54 12.00 -22.53
N GLY A 65 11.72 12.94 -21.60
CA GLY A 65 10.69 13.52 -20.75
C GLY A 65 10.36 12.72 -19.48
N ASP A 66 10.93 11.52 -19.31
CA ASP A 66 10.67 10.64 -18.16
C ASP A 66 11.94 10.38 -17.33
N TYR A 67 11.81 9.68 -16.22
CA TYR A 67 12.90 9.26 -15.33
C TYR A 67 13.42 7.88 -15.70
N ILE A 68 14.73 7.66 -15.59
CA ILE A 68 15.36 6.35 -15.85
C ILE A 68 14.87 5.27 -14.88
N GLY A 69 14.44 5.65 -13.67
CA GLY A 69 14.02 4.71 -12.65
C GLY A 69 13.62 5.33 -11.32
N TRP A 70 13.63 4.50 -10.27
CA TRP A 70 13.33 4.87 -8.90
C TRP A 70 14.46 4.48 -7.96
N VAL A 71 14.70 5.31 -6.94
CA VAL A 71 15.64 5.04 -5.86
C VAL A 71 14.92 5.10 -4.52
N ASN A 72 15.14 4.10 -3.68
CA ASN A 72 14.58 4.08 -2.35
C ASN A 72 15.36 5.03 -1.42
N THR A 73 14.66 5.95 -0.79
CA THR A 73 15.24 6.93 0.15
C THR A 73 15.03 6.54 1.61
N ARG A 74 14.24 5.49 1.89
CA ARG A 74 13.95 5.01 3.25
C ARG A 74 13.78 3.50 3.26
N THR A 75 14.57 2.79 4.08
CA THR A 75 14.37 1.36 4.29
C THR A 75 12.96 1.10 4.81
N GLY A 76 12.25 0.16 4.20
CA GLY A 76 10.89 -0.18 4.61
C GLY A 76 10.18 -1.09 3.62
N THR A 77 8.89 -1.28 3.85
CA THR A 77 8.03 -2.13 3.00
C THR A 77 7.30 -1.27 1.98
N SER A 78 7.26 -1.70 0.72
CA SER A 78 6.43 -1.09 -0.32
C SER A 78 5.00 -1.61 -0.23
N ALA A 79 4.04 -0.73 -0.48
CA ALA A 79 2.63 -1.06 -0.58
C ALA A 79 1.93 -0.09 -1.55
N PRO A 80 0.78 -0.47 -2.13
CA PRO A 80 -0.04 0.44 -2.91
C PRO A 80 -0.53 1.61 -2.05
N THR A 81 -0.77 2.76 -2.67
CA THR A 81 -1.44 3.88 -2.01
C THR A 81 -2.89 3.53 -1.67
N TRP A 82 -3.41 4.10 -0.59
CA TRP A 82 -4.83 4.02 -0.23
C TRP A 82 -5.73 4.45 -1.41
N GLN A 83 -6.87 3.77 -1.57
CA GLN A 83 -7.86 4.09 -2.60
C GLN A 83 -9.25 4.18 -1.99
N LYS A 84 -10.04 5.16 -2.45
CA LYS A 84 -11.41 5.43 -2.02
C LYS A 84 -12.37 4.29 -2.37
N LEU A 85 -13.25 3.92 -1.44
CA LEU A 85 -14.27 2.85 -1.61
C LEU A 85 -13.74 1.56 -2.21
N LYS A 86 -12.50 1.21 -1.89
CA LYS A 86 -11.87 -0.03 -2.32
C LYS A 86 -12.09 -1.09 -1.27
N GLN A 87 -12.42 -2.30 -1.72
CA GLN A 87 -12.43 -3.47 -0.85
C GLN A 87 -10.99 -3.89 -0.54
N TYR A 88 -10.72 -4.10 0.75
CA TYR A 88 -9.47 -4.67 1.25
C TYR A 88 -9.78 -5.91 2.08
N THR A 89 -8.85 -6.87 2.03
CA THR A 89 -8.88 -8.12 2.77
C THR A 89 -7.87 -8.11 3.91
N ASN A 90 -8.12 -8.90 4.95
CA ASN A 90 -7.21 -9.03 6.08
C ASN A 90 -5.80 -9.42 5.60
N GLY A 91 -4.80 -8.61 5.93
CA GLY A 91 -3.42 -8.78 5.46
C GLY A 91 -2.97 -7.75 4.42
N ASP A 92 -3.89 -7.11 3.69
CA ASP A 92 -3.53 -6.11 2.69
C ASP A 92 -2.76 -4.95 3.33
N LEU A 93 -1.71 -4.49 2.64
CA LEU A 93 -0.89 -3.36 3.05
C LEU A 93 -1.21 -2.13 2.19
N ILE A 94 -1.18 -0.96 2.82
CA ILE A 94 -1.29 0.33 2.15
C ILE A 94 -0.31 1.35 2.72
N VAL A 95 -0.03 2.37 1.92
CA VAL A 95 0.58 3.63 2.37
C VAL A 95 -0.38 4.80 2.13
N PRO A 96 -0.28 5.89 2.91
CA PRO A 96 -1.06 7.10 2.65
C PRO A 96 -0.66 7.78 1.33
N THR A 97 -1.56 8.56 0.76
CA THR A 97 -1.34 9.36 -0.45
C THR A 97 -0.24 10.39 -0.23
N VAL A 98 -0.21 11.00 0.96
CA VAL A 98 0.89 11.87 1.42
C VAL A 98 1.78 11.05 2.34
N ASP A 99 3.02 10.80 1.91
CA ASP A 99 3.99 10.01 2.69
C ASP A 99 4.11 10.51 4.12
N ASN A 100 3.75 9.65 5.09
CA ASN A 100 3.87 9.94 6.51
C ASN A 100 4.94 9.09 7.20
N GLY A 101 5.66 8.22 6.48
CA GLY A 101 6.64 7.31 7.05
C GLY A 101 6.17 5.88 7.30
N HIS A 102 4.87 5.64 7.37
CA HIS A 102 4.30 4.41 7.90
C HIS A 102 3.53 3.60 6.86
N ILE A 103 3.48 2.29 7.10
CA ILE A 103 2.65 1.34 6.36
C ILE A 103 1.53 0.84 7.27
N TYR A 104 0.37 0.55 6.68
CA TYR A 104 -0.80 0.11 7.42
C TYR A 104 -1.31 -1.21 6.87
N LYS A 105 -1.64 -2.12 7.78
CA LYS A 105 -2.16 -3.45 7.48
C LYS A 105 -3.64 -3.51 7.77
N CYS A 106 -4.42 -4.03 6.83
CA CYS A 106 -5.83 -4.33 7.04
C CYS A 106 -5.93 -5.48 8.04
N ILE A 107 -6.63 -5.26 9.15
CA ILE A 107 -6.89 -6.27 10.19
C ILE A 107 -8.35 -6.75 10.20
N GLN A 108 -9.21 -6.07 9.45
CA GLN A 108 -10.62 -6.43 9.30
C GLN A 108 -11.06 -6.15 7.85
N THR A 109 -11.41 -7.21 7.12
CA THR A 109 -11.91 -7.11 5.74
C THR A 109 -13.14 -6.20 5.63
N GLY A 110 -13.13 -5.29 4.66
CA GLY A 110 -14.22 -4.35 4.39
C GLY A 110 -13.84 -3.35 3.28
N TYR A 111 -14.55 -2.23 3.22
CA TYR A 111 -14.31 -1.15 2.27
C TYR A 111 -13.69 0.06 2.97
N SER A 112 -12.77 0.74 2.30
CA SER A 112 -12.26 2.04 2.73
C SER A 112 -13.33 3.11 2.60
N GLY A 113 -13.19 4.21 3.34
CA GLY A 113 -14.14 5.32 3.31
C GLY A 113 -14.14 6.10 2.00
N LEU A 114 -15.01 7.11 1.93
CA LEU A 114 -15.03 8.07 0.81
C LEU A 114 -13.88 9.07 0.84
N ALA A 115 -13.28 9.28 2.02
CA ALA A 115 -12.19 10.20 2.25
C ALA A 115 -11.07 9.48 2.99
N GLU A 116 -9.83 9.74 2.57
CA GLU A 116 -8.65 9.13 3.18
C GLU A 116 -8.59 9.47 4.68
N PRO A 117 -8.36 8.46 5.56
CA PRO A 117 -8.29 8.69 6.99
C PRO A 117 -7.06 9.53 7.34
N VAL A 118 -7.12 10.18 8.50
CA VAL A 118 -5.90 10.74 9.10
C VAL A 118 -5.13 9.59 9.70
N PHE A 119 -4.08 9.17 9.01
CA PHE A 119 -3.27 8.02 9.39
C PHE A 119 -2.46 8.30 10.66
N PRO A 120 -2.79 7.66 11.81
CA PRO A 120 -2.04 7.83 13.04
C PRO A 120 -0.66 7.17 12.93
N VAL A 121 0.34 7.77 13.59
CA VAL A 121 1.76 7.34 13.52
C VAL A 121 2.23 6.60 14.77
N SER A 122 1.34 6.41 15.75
CA SER A 122 1.64 5.60 16.94
C SER A 122 1.81 4.14 16.54
N VAL A 123 2.85 3.50 17.08
CA VAL A 123 3.17 2.10 16.79
C VAL A 123 2.01 1.20 17.15
N GLU A 124 1.68 0.27 16.25
CA GLU A 124 0.62 -0.75 16.41
C GLU A 124 -0.81 -0.22 16.64
N ILE A 125 -1.07 1.07 16.47
CA ILE A 125 -2.40 1.65 16.68
C ILE A 125 -3.41 1.08 15.67
N GLU A 126 -4.62 0.79 16.16
CA GLU A 126 -5.75 0.34 15.35
C GLU A 126 -6.78 1.45 15.19
N PHE A 127 -7.35 1.60 13.99
CA PHE A 127 -8.38 2.60 13.73
C PHE A 127 -9.29 2.20 12.57
N GLY A 128 -10.50 2.77 12.54
CA GLY A 128 -11.49 2.55 11.48
C GLY A 128 -11.36 3.57 10.35
N ASP A 129 -11.65 3.13 9.12
CA ASP A 129 -11.58 3.96 7.92
C ASP A 129 -12.96 4.54 7.56
N VAL A 130 -13.43 5.46 8.40
CA VAL A 130 -14.77 6.08 8.30
C VAL A 130 -14.70 7.60 8.51
N ARG A 131 -13.64 8.24 7.99
CA ARG A 131 -13.44 9.68 8.15
C ARG A 131 -14.62 10.46 7.56
N GLY A 132 -15.14 11.41 8.33
CA GLY A 132 -16.28 12.23 7.95
C GLY A 132 -17.64 11.57 8.19
N SER A 133 -17.67 10.37 8.76
CA SER A 133 -18.93 9.76 9.19
C SER A 133 -19.52 10.44 10.43
N ASN A 134 -20.85 10.44 10.51
CA ASN A 134 -21.60 10.84 11.69
C ASN A 134 -22.61 9.74 12.05
N THR A 135 -23.05 9.66 13.30
CA THR A 135 -24.19 8.79 13.64
C THR A 135 -25.44 9.29 12.93
N TRP A 136 -26.26 8.37 12.41
CA TRP A 136 -27.55 8.70 11.80
C TRP A 136 -28.42 9.51 12.77
N GLN A 137 -29.19 10.47 12.24
CA GLN A 137 -30.09 11.34 12.98
C GLN A 137 -31.45 11.41 12.27
N ALA A 138 -32.53 11.45 13.04
CA ALA A 138 -33.89 11.58 12.53
C ALA A 138 -34.13 12.95 11.88
N THR A 139 -35.05 13.03 10.93
CA THR A 139 -35.50 14.30 10.28
C THR A 139 -34.35 15.18 9.79
N THR A 140 -33.25 14.57 9.36
CA THR A 140 -32.01 15.28 9.02
C THR A 140 -31.82 15.29 7.51
N GLN A 141 -31.47 16.45 6.97
CA GLN A 141 -31.17 16.63 5.55
C GLN A 141 -29.75 16.12 5.25
N TYR A 142 -29.67 15.02 4.51
CA TYR A 142 -28.42 14.43 4.06
C TYR A 142 -28.15 14.75 2.59
N LYS A 143 -26.88 14.96 2.28
CA LYS A 143 -26.38 15.19 0.93
C LYS A 143 -25.82 13.89 0.37
N LYS A 144 -25.79 13.81 -0.96
CA LYS A 144 -25.08 12.73 -1.65
C LYS A 144 -23.64 12.63 -1.13
N ASP A 145 -23.18 11.40 -0.93
CA ASP A 145 -21.88 11.04 -0.38
C ASP A 145 -21.69 11.33 1.13
N ASP A 146 -22.73 11.77 1.85
CA ASP A 146 -22.68 11.77 3.32
C ASP A 146 -22.55 10.34 3.84
N ILE A 147 -21.72 10.15 4.87
CA ILE A 147 -21.53 8.85 5.51
C ILE A 147 -22.25 8.86 6.86
N VAL A 148 -23.09 7.85 7.08
CA VAL A 148 -23.73 7.62 8.36
C VAL A 148 -23.34 6.29 8.97
N LEU A 149 -23.26 6.27 10.30
CA LEU A 149 -23.15 5.08 11.13
C LEU A 149 -24.50 4.84 11.82
N PRO A 150 -24.92 3.58 11.98
CA PRO A 150 -26.09 3.27 12.78
C PRO A 150 -25.97 3.75 14.22
N VAL A 151 -27.10 4.02 14.88
CA VAL A 151 -27.14 4.35 16.32
C VAL A 151 -26.59 3.20 17.15
N ILE A 152 -26.90 1.95 16.76
CA ILE A 152 -26.30 0.74 17.32
C ILE A 152 -25.32 0.17 16.30
N ASP A 153 -24.02 0.22 16.61
CA ASP A 153 -22.96 -0.24 15.70
C ASP A 153 -23.19 -1.68 15.23
N ASN A 154 -23.24 -1.85 13.91
CA ASN A 154 -23.39 -3.14 13.26
C ASN A 154 -22.14 -3.51 12.42
N GLY A 155 -21.04 -2.76 12.58
CA GLY A 155 -19.79 -2.98 11.85
C GLY A 155 -19.80 -2.50 10.40
N ARG A 156 -20.76 -1.66 10.02
CA ARG A 156 -20.92 -1.11 8.67
C ARG A 156 -20.99 0.41 8.69
N PHE A 157 -20.77 1.00 7.53
CA PHE A 157 -21.07 2.41 7.26
C PHE A 157 -21.96 2.49 6.03
N TYR A 158 -22.72 3.58 5.94
CA TYR A 158 -23.74 3.76 4.94
C TYR A 158 -23.49 5.07 4.20
N VAL A 159 -23.43 5.01 2.88
CA VAL A 159 -23.18 6.18 2.04
C VAL A 159 -24.49 6.65 1.42
N CYS A 160 -24.79 7.94 1.54
CA CYS A 160 -25.98 8.53 0.94
C CYS A 160 -25.87 8.50 -0.59
N LEU A 161 -26.70 7.70 -1.24
CA LEU A 161 -26.78 7.58 -2.69
C LEU A 161 -27.68 8.67 -3.28
N GLN A 162 -28.82 8.92 -2.63
CA GLN A 162 -29.77 9.97 -2.98
C GLN A 162 -29.92 10.93 -1.80
N ALA A 163 -29.63 12.21 -2.05
CA ALA A 163 -29.82 13.28 -1.08
C ALA A 163 -31.31 13.43 -0.71
N GLY A 164 -31.58 13.72 0.55
CA GLY A 164 -32.94 13.90 1.06
C GLY A 164 -32.99 13.94 2.58
N GLU A 165 -34.19 14.11 3.10
CA GLU A 165 -34.44 14.02 4.54
C GLU A 165 -34.57 12.56 4.97
N SER A 166 -33.93 12.20 6.08
CA SER A 166 -34.16 10.92 6.78
C SER A 166 -35.55 10.87 7.42
N GLY A 167 -36.00 9.65 7.74
CA GLY A 167 -37.24 9.41 8.48
C GLY A 167 -37.16 9.85 9.95
N ASP A 168 -38.30 9.73 10.63
CA ASP A 168 -38.41 10.05 12.06
C ASP A 168 -37.83 8.93 12.95
N VAL A 169 -37.62 7.75 12.37
CA VAL A 169 -37.07 6.54 13.02
C VAL A 169 -35.98 5.96 12.13
N GLU A 170 -34.91 5.45 12.76
CA GLU A 170 -33.79 4.84 12.05
C GLU A 170 -34.28 3.68 11.17
N PRO A 171 -33.85 3.61 9.89
CA PRO A 171 -34.26 2.52 9.01
C PRO A 171 -33.66 1.18 9.46
N THR A 172 -34.30 0.07 9.08
CA THR A 172 -33.68 -1.24 9.25
C THR A 172 -32.50 -1.38 8.29
N TRP A 173 -31.30 -1.38 8.84
CA TRP A 173 -30.08 -1.39 8.06
C TRP A 173 -29.80 -2.71 7.35
N GLY A 174 -29.52 -2.63 6.05
CA GLY A 174 -29.04 -3.75 5.26
C GLY A 174 -27.64 -4.21 5.66
N LEU A 175 -27.47 -5.53 5.79
CA LEU A 175 -26.21 -6.18 6.17
C LEU A 175 -25.44 -6.80 4.99
N ALA A 176 -25.91 -6.59 3.75
CA ALA A 176 -25.18 -6.97 2.54
C ALA A 176 -24.47 -5.76 1.94
N ASP A 177 -23.25 -5.97 1.41
CA ASP A 177 -22.50 -4.91 0.74
C ASP A 177 -23.20 -4.50 -0.56
N GLY A 178 -23.27 -3.20 -0.84
CA GLY A 178 -23.95 -2.65 -2.01
C GLY A 178 -25.48 -2.61 -1.90
N GLN A 179 -26.07 -3.10 -0.80
CA GLN A 179 -27.52 -3.05 -0.60
C GLN A 179 -28.00 -1.61 -0.47
N THR A 180 -29.09 -1.27 -1.15
CA THR A 180 -29.76 0.03 -1.03
C THR A 180 -30.84 0.00 0.05
N ILE A 181 -30.87 1.01 0.92
CA ILE A 181 -31.87 1.21 1.97
C ILE A 181 -32.55 2.55 1.73
N TYR A 182 -33.88 2.55 1.66
CA TYR A 182 -34.67 3.78 1.57
C TYR A 182 -35.01 4.29 2.96
N ASP A 183 -34.84 5.59 3.17
CA ASP A 183 -35.04 6.27 4.43
C ASP A 183 -35.77 7.59 4.16
N LYS A 184 -37.10 7.50 4.05
CA LYS A 184 -37.97 8.58 3.56
C LYS A 184 -37.55 9.04 2.16
N ASN A 185 -36.91 10.21 2.05
CA ASN A 185 -36.47 10.79 0.78
C ASN A 185 -34.98 10.60 0.53
N ALA A 186 -34.21 10.18 1.55
CA ALA A 186 -32.83 9.77 1.41
C ALA A 186 -32.73 8.28 1.04
N SER A 187 -31.64 7.90 0.38
CA SER A 187 -31.30 6.49 0.21
C SER A 187 -29.83 6.23 0.50
N TRP A 188 -29.54 5.05 1.01
CA TRP A 188 -28.23 4.66 1.55
C TRP A 188 -27.72 3.40 0.87
N VAL A 189 -26.40 3.31 0.67
CA VAL A 189 -25.73 2.07 0.23
C VAL A 189 -24.84 1.56 1.36
N SER A 190 -24.97 0.27 1.67
CA SER A 190 -24.26 -0.40 2.77
C SER A 190 -22.86 -0.86 2.37
N TYR A 191 -21.88 -0.62 3.24
CA TYR A 191 -20.51 -1.13 3.10
C TYR A 191 -19.97 -1.64 4.43
N LYS A 192 -19.35 -2.82 4.41
CA LYS A 192 -18.64 -3.35 5.58
C LYS A 192 -17.48 -2.45 5.95
N ARG A 193 -17.39 -2.05 7.23
CA ARG A 193 -16.30 -1.22 7.73
C ARG A 193 -15.02 -2.06 7.84
N LEU A 194 -13.91 -1.53 7.34
CA LEU A 194 -12.59 -2.09 7.60
C LEU A 194 -11.89 -1.42 8.79
N LYS A 195 -10.82 -2.06 9.26
CA LYS A 195 -9.90 -1.50 10.25
C LYS A 195 -8.47 -1.65 9.78
N TRP A 196 -7.68 -0.63 10.02
CA TRP A 196 -6.24 -0.60 9.77
C TRP A 196 -5.49 -0.73 11.10
N LYS A 197 -4.31 -1.33 11.04
CA LYS A 197 -3.30 -1.32 12.10
C LYS A 197 -1.99 -0.78 11.53
N GLU A 198 -1.31 0.10 12.27
CA GLU A 198 0.06 0.51 11.93
C GLU A 198 0.99 -0.72 11.94
N ALA A 199 1.81 -0.86 10.90
CA ALA A 199 2.57 -2.08 10.61
C ALA A 199 4.05 -1.83 10.29
N GLY A 200 4.59 -0.67 10.70
CA GLY A 200 6.00 -0.33 10.58
C GLY A 200 6.29 0.71 9.49
N VAL A 201 7.51 0.67 8.97
CA VAL A 201 8.05 1.72 8.09
C VAL A 201 7.73 1.43 6.62
N ALA A 202 7.18 2.43 5.93
CA ALA A 202 6.99 2.39 4.49
C ALA A 202 8.29 2.72 3.74
N SER A 203 8.62 1.97 2.69
CA SER A 203 9.68 2.35 1.75
C SER A 203 9.34 3.69 1.07
N ASN A 204 10.33 4.48 0.68
CA ASN A 204 10.09 5.77 0.01
C ASN A 204 10.86 5.87 -1.30
N PHE A 205 10.32 5.26 -2.36
CA PHE A 205 10.90 5.34 -3.70
C PHE A 205 10.60 6.68 -4.35
N ARG A 206 11.67 7.35 -4.81
CA ARG A 206 11.60 8.60 -5.56
C ARG A 206 12.08 8.38 -6.99
N PRO A 207 11.41 8.95 -8.00
CA PRO A 207 11.92 8.94 -9.35
C PRO A 207 13.28 9.68 -9.42
N TYR A 208 14.22 9.18 -10.21
CA TYR A 208 15.54 9.79 -10.39
C TYR A 208 16.04 9.68 -11.82
N GLY A 209 17.08 10.45 -12.16
CA GLY A 209 17.69 10.42 -13.50
C GLY A 209 16.72 10.83 -14.60
N LYS A 210 16.20 12.07 -14.51
CA LYS A 210 15.33 12.65 -15.54
C LYS A 210 16.08 12.70 -16.88
N ILE A 211 15.42 12.24 -17.94
CA ILE A 211 15.92 12.22 -19.31
C ILE A 211 15.25 13.40 -20.02
N GLU A 212 16.03 14.41 -20.37
CA GLU A 212 15.54 15.56 -21.15
C GLU A 212 15.52 15.24 -22.65
#